data_AF-A0A484MP70-F1
#
_entry.id   AF-A0A484MP70-F1
#
_cell.length_a   1.000
_cell.length_b   1.000
_cell.length_c   1.000
_cell.angle_alpha   90.00
_cell.angle_beta   90.00
_cell.angle_gamma   90.00
#
_symmetry.space_group_name_H-M   'P 1'
#
loop_
_entity.id
_entity.type
_entity.pdbx_description
1 polymer ?
#
loop_
_entity_poly.entity_id
_entity_poly.type
_entity_poly.pdbx_seq_one_letter_code
_entity_poly.pdbx_strand_id
1 'polypeptide(L)'
;MRGRHEEIEQLERSIVKELQMEPATAGGGLHRVRAMIKRIMENYHPCPPPEPDRFPVDDDVYDPDIDFSREEASGRYLDLHELFREYVNSVFGERIGYSAYIDVFSRPHEVIPLNLRLSKEGRYKQYLQKLLAYLIHFIERTEPLQDVDAILSRLATEFEEQWASNVNEVIIRLEEYTTVEELTMKVRPEKLKEALALLGLKTGGTPQQRAERLFLAKQHKHTAPPRLDKQQPISCRRHDHQEDAKEIALMEAKLKRLCDLLHETITQTKERVERKQGLTYKELQAEWEEQGADDDDQSSDRKPQQQNNNPLKLPMGWEAHTLLVV
;
A
#
# COMPACT_ATOMS: atom_id res chain seq x y z
N MET A 1 -32.09 12.81 24.03
CA MET A 1 -32.55 12.33 22.70
C MET A 1 -32.64 13.46 21.69
N ARG A 2 -33.38 14.57 21.93
CA ARG A 2 -33.49 15.72 21.00
C ARG A 2 -32.16 16.42 20.66
N GLY A 3 -31.37 16.82 21.66
CA GLY A 3 -30.10 17.52 21.41
C GLY A 3 -29.09 16.73 20.56
N ARG A 4 -29.06 15.39 20.69
CA ARG A 4 -28.20 14.53 19.85
C ARG A 4 -28.68 14.44 18.40
N HIS A 5 -29.99 14.42 18.20
CA HIS A 5 -30.55 14.44 16.85
C HIS A 5 -30.27 15.79 16.18
N GLU A 6 -30.34 16.87 16.94
CA GLU A 6 -29.96 18.22 16.49
C GLU A 6 -28.46 18.32 16.17
N GLU A 7 -27.57 17.73 16.97
CA GLU A 7 -26.12 17.66 16.68
C GLU A 7 -25.81 16.85 15.41
N ILE A 8 -26.47 15.70 15.22
CA ILE A 8 -26.31 14.88 14.01
C ILE A 8 -26.84 15.64 12.78
N GLU A 9 -28.02 16.26 12.86
CA GLU A 9 -28.56 17.07 11.77
C GLU A 9 -27.67 18.28 11.43
N GLN A 10 -27.02 18.89 12.42
CA GLN A 10 -26.06 19.97 12.20
C GLN A 10 -24.81 19.48 11.46
N LEU A 11 -24.24 18.35 11.88
CA LEU A 11 -23.08 17.74 11.21
C LEU A 11 -23.43 17.29 9.78
N GLU A 12 -24.60 16.68 9.57
CA GLU A 12 -25.09 16.29 8.24
C GLU A 12 -25.24 17.51 7.31
N ARG A 13 -25.84 18.61 7.80
CA ARG A 13 -25.96 19.87 7.04
C ARG A 13 -24.59 20.48 6.73
N SER A 14 -23.64 20.40 7.67
CA SER A 14 -22.27 20.89 7.47
C SER A 14 -21.54 20.09 6.39
N ILE A 15 -21.65 18.75 6.42
CA ILE A 15 -21.09 17.86 5.38
C ILE A 15 -21.68 18.19 4.01
N VAL A 16 -23.01 18.31 3.91
CA VAL A 16 -23.67 18.64 2.64
C VAL A 16 -23.22 20.01 2.13
N LYS A 17 -23.06 20.98 3.02
CA LYS A 17 -22.55 22.32 2.67
C LYS A 17 -21.11 22.27 2.18
N GLU A 18 -20.22 21.52 2.83
CA GLU A 18 -18.83 21.36 2.38
C GLU A 18 -18.74 20.62 1.04
N LEU A 19 -19.54 19.57 0.81
CA LEU A 19 -19.57 18.83 -0.46
C LEU A 19 -20.17 19.63 -1.62
N GLN A 20 -21.07 20.59 -1.36
CA GLN A 20 -21.68 21.46 -2.38
C GLN A 20 -20.80 22.66 -2.76
N MET A 21 -19.81 22.99 -1.93
CA MET A 21 -18.81 24.03 -2.23
C MET A 21 -17.67 23.37 -3.02
N GLU A 22 -17.69 23.45 -4.35
CA GLU A 22 -16.60 22.92 -5.20
C GLU A 22 -15.22 23.56 -4.87
N PRO A 23 -14.12 22.84 -5.15
CA PRO A 23 -13.20 22.35 -4.15
C PRO A 23 -12.39 23.51 -3.55
N ALA A 24 -12.74 23.89 -2.32
CA ALA A 24 -11.85 24.70 -1.50
C ALA A 24 -10.58 23.89 -1.24
N THR A 25 -9.54 24.20 -2.02
CA THR A 25 -8.11 23.93 -1.79
C THR A 25 -7.71 22.48 -1.52
N ALA A 26 -6.77 22.00 -2.36
CA ALA A 26 -6.06 20.73 -2.29
C ALA A 26 -6.15 20.01 -0.91
N GLY A 27 -6.85 18.87 -0.88
CA GLY A 27 -6.81 17.92 0.23
C GLY A 27 -7.68 18.26 1.47
N GLY A 28 -7.64 19.48 2.00
CA GLY A 28 -8.16 19.78 3.34
C GLY A 28 -9.66 19.53 3.54
N GLY A 29 -10.49 19.94 2.58
CA GLY A 29 -11.96 19.85 2.68
C GLY A 29 -12.49 18.42 2.83
N LEU A 30 -11.98 17.48 2.04
CA LEU A 30 -12.43 16.09 2.09
C LEU A 30 -12.03 15.40 3.40
N HIS A 31 -10.90 15.79 4.01
CA HIS A 31 -10.49 15.25 5.30
C HIS A 31 -11.36 15.79 6.43
N ARG A 32 -11.81 17.05 6.36
CA ARG A 32 -12.81 17.59 7.30
C ARG A 32 -14.12 16.81 7.22
N VAL A 33 -14.61 16.55 6.02
CA VAL A 33 -15.79 15.71 5.80
C VAL A 33 -15.57 14.30 6.39
N ARG A 34 -14.42 13.66 6.15
CA ARG A 34 -14.10 12.34 6.75
C ARG A 34 -14.11 12.38 8.28
N ALA A 35 -13.53 13.42 8.88
CA ALA A 35 -13.51 13.60 10.33
C ALA A 35 -14.92 13.81 10.90
N MET A 36 -15.76 14.60 10.23
CA MET A 36 -17.17 14.78 10.60
C MET A 36 -17.95 13.47 10.53
N ILE A 37 -17.77 12.67 9.46
CA ILE A 37 -18.41 11.35 9.31
C ILE A 37 -17.97 10.41 10.45
N LYS A 38 -16.67 10.35 10.75
CA LYS A 38 -16.15 9.51 11.84
C LYS A 38 -16.77 9.90 13.20
N ARG A 39 -16.89 11.20 13.47
CA ARG A 39 -17.53 11.72 14.69
C ARG A 39 -19.01 11.32 14.78
N ILE A 40 -19.75 11.36 13.67
CA ILE A 40 -21.14 10.87 13.62
C ILE A 40 -21.17 9.37 13.95
N MET A 41 -20.32 8.56 13.31
CA MET A 41 -20.27 7.11 13.52
C MET A 41 -19.94 6.73 14.98
N GLU A 42 -18.98 7.41 15.61
CA GLU A 42 -18.60 7.19 17.00
C GLU A 42 -19.73 7.56 17.99
N ASN A 43 -20.47 8.63 17.70
CA ASN A 43 -21.61 9.09 18.51
C ASN A 43 -22.87 8.21 18.38
N TYR A 44 -22.90 7.25 17.44
CA TYR A 44 -24.01 6.32 17.25
C TYR A 44 -23.99 5.11 18.21
N HIS A 45 -22.96 4.94 19.05
CA HIS A 45 -22.96 3.93 20.14
C HIS A 45 -23.53 4.48 21.47
N PRO A 46 -24.29 3.68 22.25
CA PRO A 46 -24.98 4.16 23.45
C PRO A 46 -24.03 4.29 24.65
N CYS A 47 -23.75 5.52 25.12
CA CYS A 47 -23.15 5.75 26.43
C CYS A 47 -23.59 7.12 27.04
N PRO A 48 -23.27 7.37 28.31
CA PRO A 48 -24.17 7.72 29.41
C PRO A 48 -24.61 9.21 29.40
N PRO A 49 -25.53 9.67 30.29
CA PRO A 49 -26.18 10.96 30.11
C PRO A 49 -25.21 12.14 30.26
N PRO A 50 -25.45 13.25 29.55
CA PRO A 50 -24.54 14.39 29.53
C PRO A 50 -24.54 15.14 30.88
N GLU A 51 -23.34 15.50 31.37
CA GLU A 51 -23.19 16.49 32.43
C GLU A 51 -23.55 17.89 31.90
N PRO A 52 -24.29 18.70 32.68
CA PRO A 52 -24.65 20.05 32.28
C PRO A 52 -23.42 20.97 32.42
N ASP A 53 -23.30 21.94 31.49
CA ASP A 53 -22.34 23.07 31.49
C ASP A 53 -21.02 22.95 30.70
N ARG A 54 -21.02 22.30 29.53
CA ARG A 54 -20.08 22.70 28.46
C ARG A 54 -20.80 23.49 27.39
N PHE A 55 -20.58 24.81 27.39
CA PHE A 55 -20.90 25.70 26.28
C PHE A 55 -20.24 25.17 24.99
N PRO A 56 -20.87 25.32 23.80
CA PRO A 56 -20.23 25.02 22.53
C PRO A 56 -19.04 25.96 22.39
N VAL A 57 -17.84 25.40 22.52
CA VAL A 57 -16.61 26.09 22.13
C VAL A 57 -16.69 26.22 20.61
N ASP A 58 -16.46 27.44 20.10
CA ASP A 58 -16.35 27.71 18.67
C ASP A 58 -15.60 26.55 17.98
N ASP A 59 -16.18 26.02 16.89
CA ASP A 59 -15.53 25.02 16.05
C ASP A 59 -14.18 25.60 15.58
N ASP A 60 -13.11 25.30 16.31
CA ASP A 60 -11.75 25.31 15.76
C ASP A 60 -11.85 24.48 14.49
N VAL A 61 -11.82 25.14 13.33
CA VAL A 61 -11.86 24.49 12.03
C VAL A 61 -10.68 23.53 12.02
N TYR A 62 -10.96 22.25 12.26
CA TYR A 62 -9.96 21.21 12.27
C TYR A 62 -9.40 21.13 10.85
N ASP A 63 -8.22 21.71 10.64
CA ASP A 63 -7.48 21.59 9.40
C ASP A 63 -6.43 20.50 9.61
N PRO A 64 -6.64 19.28 9.08
CA PRO A 64 -5.68 18.21 9.26
C PRO A 64 -4.37 18.57 8.56
N ASP A 65 -3.26 18.50 9.29
CA ASP A 65 -1.92 18.66 8.73
C ASP A 65 -1.64 17.45 7.83
N ILE A 66 -1.76 17.63 6.51
CA ILE A 66 -1.53 16.58 5.52
C ILE A 66 -0.15 16.79 4.92
N ASP A 67 0.83 16.04 5.42
CA ASP A 67 2.19 16.10 4.92
C ASP A 67 2.26 15.50 3.51
N PHE A 68 2.43 16.33 2.48
CA PHE A 68 2.83 15.90 1.15
C PHE A 68 4.29 16.24 0.89
N SER A 69 5.02 15.34 0.25
CA SER A 69 6.34 15.67 -0.30
C SER A 69 6.17 16.70 -1.41
N ARG A 70 7.15 17.60 -1.54
CA ARG A 70 7.20 18.56 -2.65
C ARG A 70 7.15 17.88 -4.02
N GLU A 71 7.72 16.68 -4.13
CA GLU A 71 7.64 15.88 -5.35
C GLU A 71 6.25 15.26 -5.57
N GLU A 72 5.41 15.12 -4.54
CA GLU A 72 4.01 14.65 -4.69
C GLU A 72 3.07 15.76 -5.19
N ALA A 73 3.44 17.03 -5.03
CA ALA A 73 2.65 18.22 -5.40
C ALA A 73 1.19 18.12 -4.91
N SER A 74 1.00 18.00 -3.60
CA SER A 74 -0.31 17.85 -2.95
C SER A 74 -1.15 16.66 -3.47
N GLY A 75 -0.51 15.53 -3.75
CA GLY A 75 -1.19 14.31 -4.20
C GLY A 75 -1.43 14.21 -5.70
N ARG A 76 -0.87 15.12 -6.51
CA ARG A 76 -0.97 15.06 -7.97
C ARG A 76 -0.04 14.02 -8.59
N TYR A 77 1.10 13.77 -7.96
CA TYR A 77 2.11 12.84 -8.46
C TYR A 77 2.58 11.91 -7.33
N LEU A 78 3.18 10.77 -7.72
CA LEU A 78 3.77 9.83 -6.77
C LEU A 78 5.27 10.09 -6.64
N ASP A 79 5.77 10.18 -5.41
CA ASP A 79 7.20 10.16 -5.12
C ASP A 79 7.68 8.72 -4.85
N LEU A 80 8.18 8.06 -5.89
CA LEU A 80 8.69 6.69 -5.81
C LEU A 80 10.24 6.65 -5.76
N HIS A 81 10.92 7.77 -5.56
CA HIS A 81 12.39 7.81 -5.60
C HIS A 81 13.04 6.98 -4.49
N GLU A 82 12.47 6.97 -3.29
CA GLU A 82 13.00 6.17 -2.19
C GLU A 82 12.91 4.67 -2.51
N LEU A 83 11.75 4.23 -2.98
CA LEU A 83 11.48 2.85 -3.38
C LEU A 83 12.33 2.44 -4.60
N PHE A 84 12.55 3.35 -5.54
CA PHE A 84 13.45 3.15 -6.68
C PHE A 84 14.90 2.90 -6.22
N ARG A 85 15.41 3.69 -5.26
CA ARG A 85 16.76 3.48 -4.71
C ARG A 85 16.86 2.12 -4.03
N GLU A 86 15.86 1.71 -3.27
CA GLU A 86 15.82 0.39 -2.64
C GLU A 86 15.78 -0.73 -3.69
N TYR A 87 14.96 -0.58 -4.74
CA TYR A 87 14.88 -1.51 -5.86
C TYR A 87 16.24 -1.71 -6.54
N VAL A 88 16.89 -0.62 -6.98
CA VAL A 88 18.19 -0.69 -7.68
C VAL A 88 19.30 -1.27 -6.80
N ASN A 89 19.26 -1.03 -5.49
CA ASN A 89 20.23 -1.57 -4.54
C ASN A 89 19.94 -3.02 -4.11
N SER A 90 18.77 -3.55 -4.45
CA SER A 90 18.36 -4.90 -4.09
C SER A 90 18.95 -5.96 -5.02
N VAL A 91 18.97 -7.22 -4.55
CA VAL A 91 19.42 -8.38 -5.35
C VAL A 91 18.44 -8.77 -6.46
N PHE A 92 17.20 -8.29 -6.38
CA PHE A 92 16.14 -8.62 -7.33
C PHE A 92 15.83 -7.50 -8.31
N GLY A 93 16.40 -6.31 -8.09
CA GLY A 93 16.22 -5.18 -8.97
C GLY A 93 17.19 -5.17 -10.13
N GLU A 94 16.76 -4.56 -11.22
CA GLU A 94 17.59 -4.31 -12.40
C GLU A 94 18.11 -2.88 -12.40
N ARG A 95 19.26 -2.64 -13.05
CA ARG A 95 19.81 -1.29 -13.24
C ARG A 95 19.05 -0.57 -14.36
N ILE A 96 17.87 -0.07 -14.03
CA ILE A 96 17.00 0.70 -14.91
C ILE A 96 16.95 2.18 -14.49
N GLY A 97 16.57 3.06 -15.42
CA GLY A 97 16.28 4.47 -15.12
C GLY A 97 14.97 4.65 -14.37
N TYR A 98 14.78 5.80 -13.72
CA TYR A 98 13.58 6.08 -12.92
C TYR A 98 12.28 6.05 -13.75
N SER A 99 12.29 6.60 -14.97
CA SER A 99 11.13 6.55 -15.87
C SER A 99 10.71 5.13 -16.22
N ALA A 100 11.69 4.25 -16.53
CA ALA A 100 11.43 2.84 -16.78
C ALA A 100 10.93 2.11 -15.52
N TYR A 101 11.42 2.50 -14.34
CA TYR A 101 10.95 1.93 -13.08
C TYR A 101 9.47 2.21 -12.81
N ILE A 102 8.94 3.39 -13.20
CA ILE A 102 7.51 3.72 -13.08
C ILE A 102 6.64 2.72 -13.85
N ASP A 103 7.11 2.18 -14.99
CA ASP A 103 6.39 1.13 -15.70
C ASP A 103 6.54 -0.24 -15.00
N VAL A 104 7.74 -0.54 -14.49
CA VAL A 104 8.09 -1.84 -13.90
C VAL A 104 7.40 -2.09 -12.55
N PHE A 105 7.31 -1.09 -11.68
CA PHE A 105 6.75 -1.29 -10.33
C PHE A 105 5.25 -1.65 -10.37
N SER A 106 4.56 -1.31 -11.45
CA SER A 106 3.14 -1.67 -11.67
C SER A 106 2.97 -3.17 -11.96
N ARG A 107 4.03 -3.87 -12.41
CA ARG A 107 3.98 -5.30 -12.78
C ARG A 107 5.17 -6.09 -12.21
N PRO A 108 5.35 -6.14 -10.88
CA PRO A 108 6.52 -6.77 -10.29
C PRO A 108 6.52 -8.30 -10.47
N HIS A 109 5.35 -8.92 -10.60
CA HIS A 109 5.21 -10.36 -10.80
C HIS A 109 5.69 -10.86 -12.17
N GLU A 110 5.74 -9.98 -13.19
CA GLU A 110 6.22 -10.30 -14.54
C GLU A 110 7.74 -10.12 -14.64
N VAL A 111 8.28 -9.12 -13.95
CA VAL A 111 9.70 -8.73 -14.07
C VAL A 111 10.58 -9.52 -13.10
N ILE A 112 10.11 -9.82 -11.89
CA ILE A 112 10.94 -10.43 -10.85
C ILE A 112 10.75 -11.95 -10.82
N PRO A 113 11.83 -12.75 -10.95
CA PRO A 113 11.72 -14.20 -11.01
C PRO A 113 11.33 -14.82 -9.65
N LEU A 114 10.56 -15.92 -9.71
CA LEU A 114 9.94 -16.56 -8.55
C LEU A 114 10.93 -16.95 -7.44
N ASN A 115 12.16 -17.36 -7.80
CA ASN A 115 13.20 -17.73 -6.84
C ASN A 115 13.68 -16.54 -5.98
N LEU A 116 13.61 -15.32 -6.51
CA LEU A 116 13.97 -14.11 -5.76
C LEU A 116 12.78 -13.60 -4.93
N ARG A 117 11.56 -13.78 -5.44
CA ARG A 117 10.32 -13.48 -4.71
C ARG A 117 10.19 -14.32 -3.44
N LEU A 118 10.50 -15.61 -3.54
CA LEU A 118 10.49 -16.57 -2.43
C LEU A 118 11.86 -16.71 -1.75
N SER A 119 12.73 -15.69 -1.85
CA SER A 119 14.04 -15.72 -1.18
C SER A 119 13.85 -15.83 0.33
N LYS A 120 14.66 -16.68 0.96
CA LYS A 120 14.68 -16.89 2.41
C LYS A 120 14.94 -15.61 3.21
N GLU A 121 15.60 -14.63 2.60
CA GLU A 121 15.91 -13.36 3.25
C GLU A 121 14.71 -12.41 3.29
N GLY A 122 13.64 -12.70 2.54
CA GLY A 122 12.41 -11.89 2.57
C GLY A 122 12.57 -10.46 2.05
N ARG A 123 13.69 -10.11 1.42
CA ARG A 123 13.98 -8.73 0.94
C ARG A 123 12.89 -8.20 0.00
N TYR A 124 12.43 -9.04 -0.92
CA TYR A 124 11.34 -8.68 -1.83
C TYR A 124 10.02 -8.43 -1.08
N LYS A 125 9.69 -9.31 -0.12
CA LYS A 125 8.50 -9.17 0.74
C LYS A 125 8.53 -7.84 1.51
N GLN A 126 9.66 -7.47 2.09
CA GLN A 126 9.84 -6.21 2.81
C GLN A 126 9.69 -4.99 1.89
N TYR A 127 10.32 -5.02 0.71
CA TYR A 127 10.15 -3.97 -0.30
C TYR A 127 8.69 -3.83 -0.72
N LEU A 128 8.00 -4.94 -0.97
CA LEU A 128 6.58 -4.94 -1.37
C LEU A 128 5.68 -4.40 -0.25
N GLN A 129 5.98 -4.72 1.01
CA GLN A 129 5.28 -4.15 2.17
C GLN A 129 5.43 -2.63 2.25
N LYS A 130 6.65 -2.11 2.06
CA LYS A 130 6.90 -0.65 2.03
C LYS A 130 6.17 0.02 0.87
N LEU A 131 6.22 -0.57 -0.32
CA LEU A 131 5.52 -0.07 -1.50
C LEU A 131 4.01 -0.01 -1.26
N LEU A 132 3.41 -1.08 -0.74
CA LEU A 132 1.99 -1.12 -0.39
C LEU A 132 1.63 -0.07 0.67
N ALA A 133 2.42 0.03 1.74
CA ALA A 133 2.19 0.99 2.81
C ALA A 133 2.20 2.43 2.28
N TYR A 134 3.17 2.77 1.42
CA TYR A 134 3.23 4.07 0.76
C TYR A 134 2.00 4.34 -0.10
N LEU A 135 1.60 3.41 -0.97
CA LEU A 135 0.45 3.59 -1.86
C LEU A 135 -0.87 3.72 -1.09
N ILE A 136 -1.07 2.93 -0.03
CA ILE A 136 -2.24 3.03 0.85
C ILE A 136 -2.26 4.42 1.50
N HIS A 137 -1.15 4.82 2.11
CA HIS A 137 -1.05 6.12 2.77
C HIS A 137 -1.24 7.29 1.79
N PHE A 138 -0.77 7.16 0.55
CA PHE A 138 -1.02 8.12 -0.51
C PHE A 138 -2.52 8.25 -0.81
N ILE A 139 -3.23 7.14 -1.03
CA ILE A 139 -4.68 7.17 -1.31
C ILE A 139 -5.47 7.73 -0.13
N GLU A 140 -5.11 7.38 1.10
CA GLU A 140 -5.78 7.91 2.29
C GLU A 140 -5.64 9.43 2.43
N ARG A 141 -4.53 10.00 1.96
CA ARG A 141 -4.27 11.44 1.90
C ARG A 141 -4.90 12.11 0.67
N THR A 142 -5.00 11.45 -0.48
CA THR A 142 -5.58 12.08 -1.68
C THR A 142 -7.10 11.94 -1.75
N GLU A 143 -7.62 10.81 -1.28
CA GLU A 143 -9.03 10.42 -1.34
C GLU A 143 -9.50 9.90 0.02
N PRO A 144 -9.60 10.76 1.05
CA PRO A 144 -9.91 10.35 2.42
C PRO A 144 -11.28 9.67 2.58
N LEU A 145 -12.21 9.89 1.65
CA LEU A 145 -13.54 9.25 1.66
C LEU A 145 -13.54 7.84 1.05
N GLN A 146 -12.45 7.45 0.38
CA GLN A 146 -12.32 6.13 -0.21
C GLN A 146 -12.01 5.11 0.89
N ASP A 147 -12.89 4.13 1.08
CA ASP A 147 -12.66 3.04 2.03
C ASP A 147 -11.73 1.99 1.41
N VAL A 148 -10.43 2.27 1.48
CA VAL A 148 -9.37 1.40 0.97
C VAL A 148 -9.37 0.05 1.67
N ASP A 149 -9.62 0.02 2.98
CA ASP A 149 -9.66 -1.21 3.77
C ASP A 149 -10.80 -2.14 3.33
N ALA A 150 -11.98 -1.61 3.05
CA ALA A 150 -13.08 -2.39 2.50
C ALA A 150 -12.74 -2.95 1.10
N ILE A 151 -12.08 -2.15 0.25
CA ILE A 151 -11.65 -2.59 -1.09
C ILE A 151 -10.63 -3.74 -0.97
N LEU A 152 -9.63 -3.60 -0.11
CA LEU A 152 -8.60 -4.62 0.09
C LEU A 152 -9.13 -5.87 0.78
N SER A 153 -10.12 -5.74 1.68
CA SER A 153 -10.77 -6.86 2.35
C SER A 153 -11.61 -7.68 1.39
N ARG A 154 -12.39 -7.03 0.50
CA ARG A 154 -13.12 -7.71 -0.57
C ARG A 154 -12.15 -8.42 -1.53
N LEU A 155 -11.04 -7.78 -1.89
CA LEU A 155 -10.03 -8.41 -2.73
C LEU A 155 -9.42 -9.63 -2.04
N ALA A 156 -9.18 -9.58 -0.73
CA ALA A 156 -8.68 -10.72 0.02
C ALA A 156 -9.66 -11.89 0.01
N THR A 157 -10.97 -11.65 0.14
CA THR A 157 -11.97 -12.72 0.05
C THR A 157 -12.06 -13.31 -1.36
N GLU A 158 -12.09 -12.47 -2.39
CA GLU A 158 -12.09 -12.92 -3.79
C GLU A 158 -10.82 -13.71 -4.14
N PHE A 159 -9.66 -13.25 -3.65
CA PHE A 159 -8.40 -13.96 -3.80
C PHE A 159 -8.45 -15.33 -3.15
N GLU A 160 -9.00 -15.44 -1.93
CA GLU A 160 -9.08 -16.68 -1.20
C GLU A 160 -9.97 -17.71 -1.91
N GLU A 161 -11.10 -17.25 -2.46
CA GLU A 161 -11.99 -18.05 -3.30
C GLU A 161 -11.29 -18.52 -4.58
N GLN A 162 -10.62 -17.61 -5.29
CA GLN A 162 -9.86 -17.94 -6.50
C GLN A 162 -8.68 -18.86 -6.21
N TRP A 163 -8.01 -18.67 -5.08
CA TRP A 163 -6.90 -19.52 -4.65
C TRP A 163 -7.39 -20.93 -4.31
N ALA A 164 -8.49 -21.05 -3.57
CA ALA A 164 -9.12 -22.33 -3.29
C ALA A 164 -9.61 -23.02 -4.58
N SER A 165 -10.21 -22.27 -5.51
CA SER A 165 -10.68 -22.79 -6.80
C SER A 165 -9.51 -23.25 -7.68
N ASN A 166 -8.44 -22.45 -7.79
CA ASN A 166 -7.26 -22.79 -8.57
C ASN A 166 -6.54 -24.02 -7.97
N VAL A 167 -6.44 -24.09 -6.64
CA VAL A 167 -5.99 -25.31 -5.97
C VAL A 167 -6.91 -26.49 -6.28
N ASN A 168 -8.24 -26.31 -6.36
CA ASN A 168 -9.18 -27.37 -6.72
C ASN A 168 -9.18 -27.74 -8.22
N GLU A 169 -8.73 -26.86 -9.12
CA GLU A 169 -8.55 -27.17 -10.54
C GLU A 169 -7.20 -27.85 -10.81
N VAL A 170 -6.15 -27.45 -10.10
CA VAL A 170 -4.79 -27.99 -10.23
C VAL A 170 -4.57 -29.24 -9.40
N ILE A 171 -5.25 -29.37 -8.25
CA ILE A 171 -5.67 -30.69 -7.77
C ILE A 171 -6.61 -31.18 -8.86
N ILE A 172 -6.02 -31.79 -9.90
CA ILE A 172 -6.68 -32.68 -10.86
C ILE A 172 -7.84 -33.29 -10.10
N ARG A 173 -9.07 -33.25 -10.60
CA ARG A 173 -10.20 -33.92 -9.93
C ARG A 173 -9.83 -35.40 -9.83
N LEU A 174 -9.13 -35.75 -8.76
CA LEU A 174 -8.42 -37.01 -8.68
C LEU A 174 -9.48 -38.10 -8.55
N GLU A 175 -10.68 -37.73 -8.08
CA GLU A 175 -11.95 -38.45 -8.17
C GLU A 175 -12.28 -38.97 -9.57
N GLU A 176 -11.95 -38.26 -10.65
CA GLU A 176 -12.25 -38.67 -12.04
C GLU A 176 -11.33 -39.78 -12.55
N TYR A 177 -10.20 -40.03 -11.88
CA TYR A 177 -9.22 -41.05 -12.29
C TYR A 177 -9.22 -42.22 -11.31
N THR A 178 -9.40 -43.44 -11.85
CA THR A 178 -9.49 -44.67 -11.07
C THR A 178 -8.18 -45.46 -11.03
N THR A 179 -7.28 -45.24 -11.99
CA THR A 179 -5.98 -45.92 -12.08
C THR A 179 -4.82 -44.96 -12.30
N VAL A 180 -3.62 -45.41 -11.92
CA VAL A 180 -2.37 -44.66 -12.08
C VAL A 180 -2.01 -44.52 -13.56
N GLU A 181 -2.25 -45.55 -14.38
CA GLU A 181 -1.97 -45.50 -15.81
C GLU A 181 -2.84 -44.47 -16.53
N GLU A 182 -4.12 -44.36 -16.16
CA GLU A 182 -5.05 -43.41 -16.75
C GLU A 182 -4.65 -41.95 -16.45
N LEU A 183 -4.21 -41.70 -15.22
CA LEU A 183 -3.67 -40.41 -14.79
C LEU A 183 -2.39 -40.04 -15.56
N THR A 184 -1.51 -41.01 -15.80
CA THR A 184 -0.23 -40.79 -16.50
C THR A 184 -0.42 -40.61 -18.01
N MET A 185 -1.47 -41.20 -18.60
CA MET A 185 -1.80 -41.07 -20.02
C MET A 185 -2.55 -39.77 -20.36
N LYS A 186 -3.49 -39.35 -19.49
CA LYS A 186 -4.38 -38.21 -19.76
C LYS A 186 -3.82 -36.87 -19.26
N VAL A 187 -2.97 -36.89 -18.23
CA VAL A 187 -2.45 -35.67 -17.61
C VAL A 187 -1.00 -35.40 -18.04
N ARG A 188 -0.74 -34.17 -18.50
CA ARG A 188 0.62 -33.75 -18.86
C ARG A 188 1.56 -33.84 -17.64
N PRO A 189 2.83 -34.23 -17.84
CA PRO A 189 3.81 -34.38 -16.76
C PRO A 189 4.03 -33.09 -15.94
N GLU A 190 3.85 -31.92 -16.56
CA GLU A 190 3.95 -30.62 -15.86
C GLU A 190 2.80 -30.40 -14.88
N LYS A 191 1.56 -30.78 -15.24
CA LYS A 191 0.41 -30.68 -14.31
C LYS A 191 0.55 -31.62 -13.11
N LEU A 192 1.15 -32.80 -13.30
CA LEU A 192 1.47 -33.71 -12.19
C LEU A 192 2.51 -33.11 -11.24
N LYS A 193 3.50 -32.38 -11.79
CA LYS A 193 4.51 -31.66 -11.01
C LYS A 193 3.88 -30.52 -10.22
N GLU A 194 2.96 -29.78 -10.84
CA GLU A 194 2.23 -28.66 -10.25
C GLU A 194 1.29 -29.13 -9.12
N ALA A 195 0.49 -30.17 -9.36
CA ALA A 195 -0.39 -30.77 -8.36
C ALA A 195 0.37 -31.29 -7.13
N LEU A 196 1.52 -31.95 -7.34
CA LEU A 196 2.39 -32.40 -6.26
C LEU A 196 3.02 -31.23 -5.51
N ALA A 197 3.40 -30.15 -6.21
CA ALA A 197 3.95 -28.94 -5.59
C ALA A 197 2.91 -28.27 -4.69
N LEU A 198 1.65 -28.16 -5.14
CA LEU A 198 0.55 -27.60 -4.35
C LEU A 198 0.22 -28.43 -3.12
N LEU A 199 0.36 -29.76 -3.21
CA LEU A 199 0.19 -30.67 -2.06
C LEU A 199 1.44 -30.73 -1.15
N GLY A 200 2.49 -29.96 -1.44
CA GLY A 200 3.74 -29.96 -0.67
C GLY A 200 4.56 -31.25 -0.78
N LEU A 201 4.22 -32.12 -1.73
CA LEU A 201 4.85 -33.42 -1.96
C LEU A 201 6.09 -33.30 -2.86
N LYS A 202 7.00 -34.27 -2.80
CA LYS A 202 8.22 -34.26 -3.64
C LYS A 202 7.82 -34.35 -5.13
N THR A 203 8.37 -33.48 -5.97
CA THR A 203 8.06 -33.36 -7.41
C THR A 203 9.10 -34.01 -8.35
N GLY A 204 10.20 -34.57 -7.84
CA GLY A 204 11.22 -35.25 -8.65
C GLY A 204 10.85 -36.70 -9.01
N GLY A 205 11.46 -37.26 -10.05
CA GLY A 205 11.25 -38.66 -10.51
C GLY A 205 10.55 -38.75 -11.87
N THR A 206 10.24 -39.99 -12.30
CA THR A 206 9.52 -40.21 -13.56
C THR A 206 8.06 -39.74 -13.46
N PRO A 207 7.38 -39.40 -14.58
CA PRO A 207 5.97 -39.02 -14.57
C PRO A 207 5.07 -40.03 -13.87
N GLN A 208 5.38 -41.32 -14.00
CA GLN A 208 4.66 -42.41 -13.36
C GLN A 208 4.85 -42.40 -11.82
N GLN A 209 6.08 -42.24 -11.34
CA GLN A 209 6.36 -42.09 -9.89
C GLN A 209 5.72 -40.83 -9.29
N ARG A 210 5.47 -39.79 -10.10
CA ARG A 210 4.73 -38.60 -9.68
C ARG A 210 3.23 -38.88 -9.58
N ALA A 211 2.66 -39.55 -10.58
CA ALA A 211 1.27 -40.01 -10.57
C ALA A 211 0.97 -40.94 -9.38
N GLU A 212 1.84 -41.92 -9.10
CA GLU A 212 1.71 -42.82 -7.95
C GLU A 212 1.66 -42.07 -6.62
N ARG A 213 2.57 -41.11 -6.41
CA ARG A 213 2.58 -40.26 -5.20
C ARG A 213 1.30 -39.47 -5.03
N LEU A 214 0.80 -38.90 -6.13
CA LEU A 214 -0.42 -38.12 -6.14
C LEU A 214 -1.64 -39.02 -5.83
N PHE A 215 -1.66 -40.23 -6.39
CA PHE A 215 -2.72 -41.22 -6.17
C PHE A 215 -2.72 -41.78 -4.75
N LEU A 216 -1.54 -42.04 -4.16
CA LEU A 216 -1.40 -42.40 -2.75
C LEU A 216 -1.93 -41.28 -1.84
N ALA A 217 -1.61 -40.02 -2.15
CA ALA A 217 -2.13 -38.87 -1.40
C ALA A 217 -3.68 -38.77 -1.47
N LYS A 218 -4.30 -39.15 -2.58
CA LYS A 218 -5.78 -39.28 -2.71
C LYS A 218 -6.34 -40.33 -1.75
N GLN A 219 -5.74 -41.52 -1.75
CA GLN A 219 -6.23 -42.65 -0.93
C GLN A 219 -6.10 -42.38 0.58
N HIS A 220 -5.06 -41.65 0.99
CA HIS A 220 -4.80 -41.33 2.39
C HIS A 220 -5.55 -40.08 2.93
N LYS A 221 -6.35 -39.37 2.12
CA LYS A 221 -7.22 -38.27 2.63
C LYS A 221 -8.23 -38.73 3.69
N HIS A 222 -8.52 -40.04 3.81
CA HIS A 222 -9.43 -40.60 4.81
C HIS A 222 -8.76 -41.36 5.96
N THR A 223 -7.42 -41.51 5.96
CA THR A 223 -6.72 -42.17 7.07
C THR A 223 -5.38 -41.49 7.28
N ALA A 224 -5.17 -40.92 8.47
CA ALA A 224 -3.91 -40.33 8.87
C ALA A 224 -2.74 -41.27 8.51
N PRO A 225 -1.68 -40.79 7.85
CA PRO A 225 -0.62 -41.66 7.35
C PRO A 225 0.10 -42.35 8.52
N PRO A 226 0.42 -43.65 8.40
CA PRO A 226 1.21 -44.33 9.42
C PRO A 226 2.59 -43.69 9.47
N ARG A 227 2.97 -43.21 10.66
CA ARG A 227 4.27 -42.65 10.97
C ARG A 227 5.35 -43.70 10.66
N LEU A 228 6.00 -43.56 9.51
CA LEU A 228 7.32 -44.14 9.28
C LEU A 228 8.33 -43.28 10.02
N ASP A 229 8.77 -43.83 11.14
CA ASP A 229 9.71 -43.23 12.09
C ASP A 229 11.11 -43.01 11.48
N LYS A 230 11.76 -41.95 12.01
CA LYS A 230 13.17 -41.54 11.86
C LYS A 230 13.54 -40.75 10.60
N GLN A 231 13.13 -39.48 10.58
CA GLN A 231 13.96 -38.27 10.33
C GLN A 231 13.03 -37.05 10.14
N GLN A 232 12.84 -36.24 11.17
CA GLN A 232 12.40 -34.84 11.03
C GLN A 232 13.61 -33.93 11.27
N PRO A 233 13.81 -32.82 10.50
CA PRO A 233 12.82 -31.77 10.29
C PRO A 233 12.83 -31.19 8.86
N ILE A 234 12.24 -31.90 7.89
CA ILE A 234 12.00 -31.36 6.53
C ILE A 234 10.52 -31.02 6.32
N SER A 235 9.61 -31.63 7.09
CA SER A 235 8.17 -31.48 6.94
C SER A 235 7.65 -30.11 7.37
N CYS A 236 8.18 -29.53 8.45
CA CYS A 236 7.69 -28.25 9.00
C CYS A 236 8.12 -27.06 8.11
N ARG A 237 9.28 -27.15 7.46
CA ARG A 237 9.85 -26.03 6.67
C ARG A 237 9.21 -25.83 5.31
N ARG A 238 8.42 -26.78 4.79
CA ARG A 238 7.76 -26.64 3.48
C ARG A 238 6.38 -25.98 3.57
N HIS A 239 5.71 -26.11 4.70
CA HIS A 239 4.44 -25.42 4.94
C HIS A 239 4.69 -23.90 5.01
N ASP A 240 5.75 -23.49 5.71
CA ASP A 240 6.25 -22.09 5.76
C ASP A 240 6.36 -21.46 4.36
N HIS A 241 7.05 -22.14 3.43
CA HIS A 241 7.29 -21.59 2.10
C HIS A 241 6.02 -21.46 1.24
N GLN A 242 5.00 -22.27 1.50
CA GLN A 242 3.72 -22.19 0.78
C GLN A 242 2.83 -21.10 1.35
N GLU A 243 2.85 -20.90 2.67
CA GLU A 243 2.19 -19.78 3.33
C GLU A 243 2.84 -18.45 2.94
N ASP A 244 4.17 -18.37 2.93
CA ASP A 244 4.91 -17.21 2.43
C ASP A 244 4.60 -16.90 0.96
N ALA A 245 4.57 -17.93 0.11
CA ALA A 245 4.25 -17.76 -1.30
C ALA A 245 2.83 -17.23 -1.51
N LYS A 246 1.87 -17.72 -0.73
CA LYS A 246 0.49 -17.25 -0.75
C LYS A 246 0.39 -15.80 -0.26
N GLU A 247 1.09 -15.46 0.82
CA GLU A 247 1.10 -14.10 1.36
C GLU A 247 1.69 -13.11 0.34
N ILE A 248 2.79 -13.48 -0.33
CA ILE A 248 3.40 -12.67 -1.39
C ILE A 248 2.43 -12.51 -2.58
N ALA A 249 1.77 -13.59 -2.99
CA ALA A 249 0.77 -13.53 -4.08
C ALA A 249 -0.41 -12.61 -3.72
N LEU A 250 -0.89 -12.64 -2.47
CA LEU A 250 -1.92 -11.74 -1.99
C LEU A 250 -1.44 -10.28 -2.01
N MET A 251 -0.21 -10.01 -1.54
CA MET A 251 0.37 -8.66 -1.59
C MET A 251 0.48 -8.13 -3.03
N GLU A 252 0.88 -8.96 -3.98
CA GLU A 252 0.95 -8.58 -5.40
C GLU A 252 -0.43 -8.30 -5.99
N ALA A 253 -1.46 -9.07 -5.61
CA ALA A 253 -2.83 -8.81 -6.01
C ALA A 253 -3.34 -7.47 -5.44
N LYS A 254 -3.04 -7.18 -4.18
CA LYS A 254 -3.32 -5.88 -3.55
C LYS A 254 -2.62 -4.74 -4.30
N LEU A 255 -1.34 -4.92 -4.62
CA LEU A 255 -0.57 -3.90 -5.35
C LEU A 255 -1.20 -3.61 -6.71
N LYS A 256 -1.53 -4.66 -7.47
CA LYS A 256 -2.19 -4.51 -8.78
C LYS A 256 -3.48 -3.69 -8.66
N ARG A 257 -4.30 -3.98 -7.65
CA ARG A 257 -5.53 -3.22 -7.40
C ARG A 257 -5.29 -1.76 -7.07
N LEU A 258 -4.27 -1.46 -6.27
CA LEU A 258 -3.90 -0.08 -5.94
C LEU A 258 -3.34 0.66 -7.17
N CYS A 259 -2.54 -0.01 -7.99
CA CYS A 259 -2.05 0.54 -9.26
C CYS A 259 -3.19 0.83 -10.24
N ASP A 260 -4.23 -0.02 -10.29
CA ASP A 260 -5.41 0.21 -11.12
C ASP A 260 -6.20 1.45 -10.65
N LEU A 261 -6.32 1.66 -9.33
CA LEU A 261 -6.95 2.86 -8.76
C LEU A 261 -6.14 4.12 -9.07
N LEU A 262 -4.81 4.04 -8.96
CA LEU A 262 -3.90 5.16 -9.18
C LEU A 262 -3.41 5.29 -10.63
N HIS A 263 -4.04 4.62 -11.59
CA HIS A 263 -3.51 4.51 -12.95
C HIS A 263 -3.30 5.88 -13.62
N GLU A 264 -4.22 6.81 -13.39
CA GLU A 264 -4.11 8.18 -13.90
C GLU A 264 -2.94 8.92 -13.27
N THR A 265 -2.81 8.89 -11.94
CA THR A 265 -1.70 9.49 -11.19
C THR A 265 -0.35 8.93 -11.63
N ILE A 266 -0.27 7.62 -11.89
CA ILE A 266 0.96 6.95 -12.37
C ILE A 266 1.33 7.48 -13.76
N THR A 267 0.35 7.57 -14.66
CA THR A 267 0.55 8.09 -16.02
C THR A 267 1.04 9.54 -15.99
N GLN A 268 0.39 10.39 -15.19
CA GLN A 268 0.79 11.79 -15.01
C GLN A 268 2.20 11.92 -14.39
N THR A 269 2.54 11.06 -13.44
CA THR A 269 3.88 11.03 -12.82
C THR A 269 4.94 10.69 -13.85
N LYS A 270 4.67 9.71 -14.73
CA LYS A 270 5.58 9.34 -15.81
C LYS A 270 5.80 10.50 -16.78
N GLU A 271 4.72 11.12 -17.27
CA GLU A 271 4.80 12.27 -18.18
C GLU A 271 5.59 13.42 -17.56
N ARG A 272 5.39 13.69 -16.26
CA ARG A 272 6.17 14.71 -15.54
C ARG A 272 7.66 14.36 -15.51
N VAL A 273 8.01 13.11 -15.25
CA VAL A 273 9.41 12.65 -15.20
C VAL A 273 10.07 12.76 -16.58
N GLU A 274 9.39 12.32 -17.63
CA GLU A 274 9.88 12.43 -19.01
C GLU A 274 10.04 13.89 -19.44
N ARG A 275 9.09 14.74 -19.08
CA ARG A 275 9.17 16.19 -19.29
C ARG A 275 10.37 16.79 -18.55
N LYS A 276 10.55 16.48 -17.25
CA LYS A 276 11.70 16.91 -16.42
C LYS A 276 13.03 16.45 -17.03
N GLN A 277 13.09 15.26 -17.63
CA GLN A 277 14.30 14.75 -18.30
C GLN A 277 14.66 15.51 -19.59
N GLY A 278 13.69 16.13 -20.26
CA GLY A 278 13.88 16.89 -21.51
C GLY A 278 14.15 18.39 -21.32
N LEU A 279 14.03 18.92 -20.10
CA LEU A 279 14.11 20.36 -19.80
C LEU A 279 15.56 20.86 -19.75
N THR A 280 15.76 22.10 -20.20
CA THR A 280 17.04 22.80 -20.06
C THR A 280 17.18 23.34 -18.64
N TYR A 281 18.42 23.48 -18.14
CA TYR A 281 18.71 23.96 -16.78
C TYR A 281 17.94 25.24 -16.34
N LYS A 282 17.77 26.21 -17.25
CA LYS A 282 17.03 27.46 -16.97
C LYS A 282 15.54 27.24 -16.74
N GLU A 283 14.95 26.28 -17.44
CA GLU A 283 13.53 25.96 -17.34
C GLU A 283 13.28 25.11 -16.08
N LEU A 284 14.22 24.24 -15.72
CA LEU A 284 14.18 23.49 -14.46
C LEU A 284 14.27 24.42 -13.24
N GLN A 285 15.13 25.45 -13.31
CA GLN A 285 15.23 26.45 -12.24
C GLN A 285 13.94 27.25 -12.08
N ALA A 286 13.28 27.63 -13.17
CA ALA A 286 11.98 28.33 -13.12
C ALA A 286 10.88 27.46 -12.47
N GLU A 287 10.81 26.16 -12.79
CA GLU A 287 9.87 25.24 -12.13
C GLU A 287 10.12 25.12 -10.62
N TRP A 288 11.38 25.21 -10.19
CA TRP A 288 11.72 25.16 -8.76
C TRP A 288 11.34 26.45 -8.03
N GLU A 289 11.46 27.60 -8.70
CA GLU A 289 11.04 28.89 -8.15
C GLU A 289 9.50 28.95 -8.05
N GLU A 290 8.77 28.47 -9.06
CA GLU A 290 7.31 28.39 -9.06
C GLU A 290 6.78 27.40 -8.01
N GLN A 291 7.33 26.18 -7.93
CA GLN A 291 6.96 25.21 -6.90
C GLN A 291 7.35 25.65 -5.48
N GLY A 292 8.35 26.51 -5.32
CA GLY A 292 8.75 27.04 -4.01
C GLY A 292 7.84 28.20 -3.55
N ALA A 293 7.32 28.98 -4.50
CA ALA A 293 6.40 30.08 -4.21
C ALA A 293 5.00 29.59 -3.77
N ASP A 294 4.51 28.48 -4.34
CA ASP A 294 3.24 27.86 -3.95
C ASP A 294 3.27 27.29 -2.51
N ASP A 295 4.42 26.80 -2.05
CA ASP A 295 4.61 26.28 -0.68
C ASP A 295 4.61 27.44 0.36
N ASP A 296 5.14 28.61 0.01
CA ASP A 296 5.18 29.77 0.90
C ASP A 296 3.78 30.38 1.12
N ASP A 297 2.91 30.39 0.10
CA ASP A 297 1.57 30.97 0.20
C ASP A 297 0.61 30.12 1.07
N GLN A 298 0.79 28.79 1.12
CA GLN A 298 0.01 27.89 2.00
C GLN A 298 0.47 27.92 3.47
N SER A 299 1.65 28.46 3.76
CA SER A 299 2.19 28.58 5.14
C SER A 299 1.76 29.88 5.87
N SER A 300 0.99 30.72 5.21
CA SER A 300 0.83 32.14 5.55
C SER A 300 0.04 32.48 6.82
N ASP A 301 -0.52 31.48 7.56
CA ASP A 301 -1.18 31.73 8.85
C ASP A 301 -0.50 31.10 10.08
N ARG A 302 0.74 30.60 9.93
CA ARG A 302 1.60 30.33 11.10
C ARG A 302 2.41 31.58 11.42
N LYS A 303 2.02 32.31 12.47
CA LYS A 303 2.88 33.34 13.09
C LYS A 303 4.30 32.77 13.21
N PRO A 304 5.31 33.35 12.53
CA PRO A 304 6.65 32.83 12.63
C PRO A 304 7.10 33.02 14.07
N GLN A 305 7.21 31.92 14.84
CA GLN A 305 8.08 31.93 15.99
C GLN A 305 9.46 32.27 15.44
N GLN A 306 9.90 33.47 15.76
CA GLN A 306 11.17 34.03 15.33
C GLN A 306 12.28 33.12 15.84
N GLN A 307 12.62 32.12 15.04
CA GLN A 307 13.77 31.26 15.23
C GLN A 307 14.95 32.19 15.11
N ASN A 308 15.46 32.66 16.25
CA ASN A 308 16.68 33.44 16.34
C ASN A 308 17.85 32.58 15.83
N ASN A 309 18.01 32.52 14.51
CA ASN A 309 19.18 31.98 13.84
C ASN A 309 20.31 33.01 13.94
N ASN A 310 20.80 33.22 15.16
CA ASN A 310 22.12 33.76 15.42
C ASN A 310 23.00 32.60 15.93
N PRO A 311 23.63 31.82 15.04
CA PRO A 311 24.40 30.63 15.43
C PRO A 311 25.67 30.96 16.24
N LEU A 312 26.06 32.24 16.34
CA LEU A 312 27.01 32.74 17.33
C LEU A 312 26.38 33.94 18.02
N LYS A 313 25.96 33.81 19.29
CA LYS A 313 25.42 34.91 20.14
C LYS A 313 26.34 36.14 20.18
N LEU A 314 26.31 36.94 19.12
CA LEU A 314 26.98 38.22 19.03
C LEU A 314 25.93 39.30 19.35
N PRO A 315 26.22 40.21 20.30
CA PRO A 315 25.32 41.32 20.57
C PRO A 315 25.24 42.22 19.32
N MET A 316 24.04 42.33 18.77
CA MET A 316 23.70 43.32 17.75
C MET A 316 23.80 44.71 18.37
N GLY A 317 24.82 45.46 17.97
CA GLY A 317 24.97 46.83 18.43
C GLY A 317 26.32 47.44 18.09
N TRP A 318 26.54 47.75 16.82
CA TRP A 318 27.41 48.86 16.44
C TRP A 318 26.53 49.91 15.80
N GLU A 319 26.02 50.87 16.58
CA GLU A 319 25.84 52.26 16.16
C GLU A 319 25.95 53.19 17.37
N ALA A 320 26.46 54.38 17.08
CA ALA A 320 27.08 55.33 17.98
C ALA A 320 26.06 56.17 18.77
N HIS A 321 26.42 56.48 20.02
CA HIS A 321 25.92 57.69 20.68
C HIS A 321 27.11 58.53 21.15
N THR A 322 27.50 59.46 20.28
CA THR A 322 28.03 60.76 20.70
C THR A 322 26.95 61.46 21.49
N LEU A 323 27.10 61.58 22.82
CA LEU A 323 26.53 62.67 23.61
C LEU A 323 27.47 63.03 24.78
N LEU A 324 28.07 64.21 24.60
CA LEU A 324 28.59 65.21 25.54
C LEU A 324 28.08 65.21 27.01
N VAL A 325 28.95 65.77 27.89
CA VAL A 325 28.71 66.39 29.22
C VAL A 325 28.71 65.37 30.39
N VAL A 326 29.54 65.44 31.46
CA VAL A 326 30.17 66.53 32.24
C VAL A 326 31.64 66.23 32.50
#